data_AF-A0A2E1HGU7-F1
#
_entry.id   AF-A0A2E1HGU7-F1
#
_cell.length_a   1.000
_cell.length_b   1.000
_cell.length_c   1.000
_cell.angle_alpha   90.00
_cell.angle_beta   90.00
_cell.angle_gamma   90.00
#
_symmetry.space_group_name_H-M   'P 1'
#
loop_
_entity.id
_entity.type
_entity.pdbx_description
1 polymer ?
#
loop_
_entity_poly.entity_id
_entity_poly.type
_entity_poly.pdbx_seq_one_letter_code
_entity_poly.pdbx_strand_id
1 'polypeptide(L)'
;MTPTIKWAIALLMGATIFRVQAGLFLSDLQMFGGPAPDGWFGPWLSDTIIGFLLPVMLFLFWTRRSVAVWGTLIAYNAVGAFDYSQGLITQAISPMPVEMASAATVHIGIGVFMCFQLLALGLLFRRGVIAEFKGWS
;
A
#
# COMPACT_ATOMS: atom_id res chain seq x y z
N MET A 1 6.81 20.40 8.84
CA MET A 1 6.81 19.02 9.39
C MET A 1 8.06 18.81 10.24
N THR A 2 7.98 18.04 11.33
CA THR A 2 9.20 17.68 12.09
C THR A 2 9.97 16.55 11.37
N PRO A 3 11.29 16.43 11.55
CA PRO A 3 12.07 15.33 10.96
C PRO A 3 11.50 13.94 11.30
N THR A 4 11.03 13.75 12.54
CA THR A 4 10.41 12.50 13.00
C THR A 4 9.15 12.15 12.21
N ILE A 5 8.24 13.11 11.98
CA ILE A 5 7.02 12.86 11.21
C ILE A 5 7.37 12.57 9.74
N LYS A 6 8.35 13.29 9.20
CA LYS A 6 8.81 13.09 7.83
C LYS A 6 9.34 11.67 7.62
N TRP A 7 10.19 11.19 8.51
CA TRP A 7 10.70 9.83 8.48
C TRP A 7 9.63 8.79 8.75
N ALA A 8 8.72 9.03 9.69
CA ALA A 8 7.61 8.12 9.96
C ALA A 8 6.75 7.88 8.71
N ILE A 9 6.35 8.95 7.99
CA ILE A 9 5.60 8.82 6.74
C ILE A 9 6.42 8.03 5.71
N ALA A 10 7.69 8.39 5.50
CA ALA A 10 8.55 7.73 4.52
C ALA A 10 8.76 6.24 4.82
N LEU A 11 8.92 5.86 6.09
CA LEU A 11 9.10 4.47 6.50
C LEU A 11 7.81 3.66 6.41
N LEU A 12 6.68 4.23 6.83
CA LEU A 12 5.37 3.58 6.72
C LEU A 12 5.00 3.34 5.26
N MET A 13 5.19 4.34 4.39
CA MET A 13 5.03 4.16 2.94
C MET A 13 6.08 3.19 2.41
N GLY A 14 7.34 3.34 2.81
CA GLY A 14 8.49 2.55 2.36
C GLY A 14 8.31 1.05 2.59
N ALA A 15 7.76 0.67 3.75
CA ALA A 15 7.46 -0.72 4.08
C ALA A 15 6.51 -1.36 3.05
N THR A 16 5.66 -0.57 2.38
CA THR A 16 4.73 -1.11 1.39
C THR A 16 5.43 -1.63 0.13
N ILE A 17 6.74 -1.43 -0.07
CA ILE A 17 7.47 -1.97 -1.24
C ILE A 17 7.32 -3.50 -1.37
N PHE A 18 7.15 -4.21 -0.27
CA PHE A 18 7.00 -5.68 -0.27
C PHE A 18 5.82 -6.16 -1.12
N ARG A 19 4.82 -5.30 -1.35
CA ARG A 19 3.68 -5.61 -2.20
C ARG A 19 4.04 -5.85 -3.67
N VAL A 20 5.22 -5.41 -4.13
CA VAL A 20 5.76 -5.77 -5.45
C VAL A 20 5.89 -7.29 -5.63
N GLN A 21 6.13 -8.03 -4.53
CA GLN A 21 6.26 -9.48 -4.57
C GLN A 21 4.99 -10.19 -5.04
N ALA A 22 3.81 -9.55 -4.90
CA ALA A 22 2.55 -10.09 -5.40
C ALA A 22 2.61 -10.44 -6.90
N GLY A 23 3.40 -9.69 -7.68
CA GLY A 23 3.58 -9.92 -9.10
C GLY A 23 4.25 -11.25 -9.43
N LEU A 24 5.03 -11.81 -8.50
CA LEU A 24 5.67 -13.12 -8.66
C LEU A 24 4.66 -14.27 -8.57
N PHE A 25 3.51 -14.05 -7.91
CA PHE A 25 2.47 -15.05 -7.73
C PHE A 25 1.37 -14.98 -8.81
N LEU A 26 1.43 -14.02 -9.74
CA LEU A 26 0.40 -13.87 -10.77
C LEU A 26 0.26 -15.13 -11.63
N SER A 27 1.35 -15.84 -11.95
CA SER A 27 1.29 -17.10 -12.69
C SER A 27 0.68 -18.26 -11.90
N ASP A 28 0.57 -18.13 -10.58
CA ASP A 28 0.01 -19.16 -9.70
C ASP A 28 -1.53 -19.12 -9.65
N LEU A 29 -2.17 -18.19 -10.37
CA LEU A 29 -3.63 -18.13 -10.46
C LEU A 29 -4.19 -19.27 -11.32
N GLN A 30 -5.39 -19.74 -10.96
CA GLN A 30 -6.11 -20.82 -11.65
C GLN A 30 -6.33 -20.57 -13.15
N MET A 31 -6.59 -19.33 -13.55
CA MET A 31 -6.71 -18.92 -14.96
C MET A 31 -5.42 -19.16 -15.77
N PHE A 32 -4.28 -19.27 -15.10
CA PHE A 32 -2.97 -19.62 -15.69
C PHE A 32 -2.52 -21.06 -15.37
N GLY A 33 -3.40 -21.86 -14.76
CA GLY A 33 -3.13 -23.26 -14.40
C GLY A 33 -2.50 -23.48 -13.03
N GLY A 34 -2.41 -22.43 -12.19
CA GLY A 34 -1.86 -22.52 -10.85
C GLY A 34 -2.91 -22.84 -9.76
N PRO A 35 -2.47 -23.00 -8.50
CA PRO A 35 -3.34 -23.40 -7.39
C PRO A 35 -4.14 -22.25 -6.74
N ALA A 36 -3.75 -20.99 -6.96
CA ALA A 36 -4.36 -19.84 -6.30
C ALA A 36 -5.70 -19.43 -6.93
N PRO A 37 -6.74 -19.12 -6.15
CA PRO A 37 -8.03 -18.69 -6.69
C PRO A 37 -7.93 -17.41 -7.54
N ASP A 38 -8.66 -17.36 -8.64
CA ASP A 38 -8.68 -16.20 -9.55
C ASP A 38 -9.15 -14.88 -8.90
N GLY A 39 -9.86 -14.96 -7.77
CA GLY A 39 -10.21 -13.79 -6.96
C GLY A 39 -9.00 -12.96 -6.52
N TRP A 40 -7.81 -13.58 -6.43
CA TRP A 40 -6.56 -12.89 -6.08
C TRP A 40 -5.96 -12.07 -7.22
N PHE A 41 -6.44 -12.22 -8.46
CA PHE A 41 -5.92 -11.48 -9.60
C PHE A 41 -5.96 -9.96 -9.38
N GLY A 42 -7.11 -9.45 -8.93
CA GLY A 42 -7.30 -8.03 -8.64
C GLY A 42 -6.28 -7.54 -7.61
N PRO A 43 -6.34 -8.02 -6.36
CA PRO A 43 -5.42 -7.61 -5.29
C PRO A 43 -3.94 -7.75 -5.65
N TRP A 44 -3.51 -8.86 -6.27
CA TRP A 44 -2.09 -9.03 -6.60
C TRP A 44 -1.61 -8.13 -7.72
N LEU A 45 -2.45 -7.88 -8.74
CA LEU A 45 -2.11 -6.97 -9.82
C LEU A 45 -2.02 -5.52 -9.30
N SER A 46 -3.00 -5.08 -8.51
CA SER A 46 -2.99 -3.75 -7.92
C SER A 46 -1.86 -3.58 -6.91
N ASP A 47 -1.58 -4.56 -6.05
CA ASP A 47 -0.43 -4.54 -5.16
C ASP A 47 0.85 -4.33 -5.97
N THR A 48 1.07 -5.12 -7.02
CA THR A 48 2.25 -4.99 -7.88
C THR A 48 2.40 -3.57 -8.44
N ILE A 49 1.34 -3.03 -9.03
CA ILE A 49 1.33 -1.68 -9.62
C ILE A 49 1.62 -0.62 -8.55
N ILE A 50 0.89 -0.67 -7.42
CA ILE A 50 1.04 0.32 -6.34
C ILE A 50 2.44 0.22 -5.72
N GLY A 51 2.99 -0.99 -5.57
CA GLY A 51 4.35 -1.24 -5.11
C GLY A 51 5.39 -0.60 -6.02
N PHE A 52 5.25 -0.74 -7.33
CA PHE A 52 6.16 -0.08 -8.29
C PHE A 52 6.02 1.44 -8.34
N LEU A 53 4.86 1.99 -7.98
CA LEU A 53 4.66 3.44 -7.86
C LEU A 53 5.34 4.02 -6.61
N LEU A 54 5.59 3.22 -5.58
CA LEU A 54 6.13 3.69 -4.30
C LEU A 54 7.41 4.54 -4.42
N PRO A 55 8.45 4.15 -5.19
CA PRO A 55 9.67 4.97 -5.33
C PRO A 55 9.38 6.37 -5.87
N VAL A 56 8.42 6.49 -6.81
CA VAL A 56 7.98 7.79 -7.35
C VAL A 56 7.29 8.60 -6.26
N MET A 57 6.41 7.98 -5.47
CA MET A 57 5.72 8.66 -4.38
C MET A 57 6.68 9.14 -3.29
N LEU A 58 7.67 8.31 -2.93
CA LEU A 58 8.72 8.71 -1.98
C LEU A 58 9.59 9.84 -2.53
N PHE A 59 9.95 9.79 -3.81
CA PHE A 59 10.68 10.86 -4.46
C PHE A 59 9.91 12.19 -4.42
N LEU A 60 8.62 12.17 -4.77
CA LEU A 60 7.74 13.35 -4.71
C LEU A 60 7.60 13.86 -3.27
N PHE A 61 7.36 12.95 -2.32
CA PHE A 61 7.30 13.27 -0.90
C PHE A 61 8.58 13.91 -0.39
N TRP A 62 9.75 13.51 -0.88
CA TRP A 62 11.02 14.06 -0.40
C TRP A 62 11.36 15.41 -1.01
N THR A 63 11.10 15.59 -2.31
CA THR A 63 11.65 16.68 -3.12
C THR A 63 10.68 17.80 -3.46
N ARG A 64 9.37 17.57 -3.42
CA ARG A 64 8.36 18.54 -3.88
C ARG A 64 7.41 18.95 -2.76
N ARG A 65 7.07 20.23 -2.69
CA ARG A 65 6.09 20.78 -1.73
C ARG A 65 5.04 21.57 -2.49
N SER A 66 3.93 20.91 -2.78
CA SER A 66 2.75 21.54 -3.37
C SER A 66 1.49 20.82 -2.92
N VAL A 67 0.36 21.52 -2.96
CA VAL A 67 -0.96 20.95 -2.64
C VAL A 67 -1.29 19.77 -3.56
N ALA A 68 -0.87 19.83 -4.83
CA ALA A 68 -1.03 18.72 -5.77
C ALA A 68 -0.29 17.46 -5.31
N VAL A 69 0.99 17.58 -4.90
CA VAL A 69 1.76 16.44 -4.40
C VAL A 69 1.16 15.87 -3.13
N TRP A 70 0.70 16.73 -2.21
CA TRP A 70 -0.01 16.29 -1.00
C TRP A 70 -1.27 15.49 -1.33
N GLY A 71 -2.08 15.97 -2.29
CA GLY A 71 -3.26 15.27 -2.79
C GLY A 71 -2.92 13.91 -3.42
N THR A 72 -1.86 13.86 -4.24
CA THR A 72 -1.37 12.60 -4.82
C THR A 72 -0.96 11.60 -3.75
N LEU A 73 -0.25 12.04 -2.70
CA LEU A 73 0.16 11.18 -1.60
C LEU A 73 -1.05 10.67 -0.80
N ILE A 74 -2.05 11.52 -0.56
CA ILE A 74 -3.32 11.10 0.05
C ILE A 74 -3.99 10.01 -0.79
N ALA A 75 -4.15 10.25 -2.10
CA ALA A 75 -4.78 9.31 -3.00
C ALA A 75 -4.03 7.97 -3.02
N TYR A 76 -2.70 8.00 -3.11
CA TYR A 76 -1.86 6.80 -3.08
C TYR A 76 -2.08 5.98 -1.81
N ASN A 77 -2.03 6.61 -0.63
CA ASN A 77 -2.18 5.88 0.63
C ASN A 77 -3.63 5.39 0.84
N ALA A 78 -4.63 6.18 0.43
CA ALA A 78 -6.03 5.79 0.51
C ALA A 78 -6.38 4.62 -0.42
N VAL A 79 -5.93 4.68 -1.68
CA VAL A 79 -6.08 3.57 -2.64
C VAL A 79 -5.32 2.34 -2.13
N GLY A 80 -4.11 2.51 -1.59
CA GLY A 80 -3.35 1.41 -1.02
C GLY A 80 -4.03 0.74 0.18
N ALA A 81 -4.70 1.50 1.05
CA ALA A 81 -5.49 0.94 2.16
C ALA A 81 -6.77 0.25 1.67
N PHE A 82 -7.45 0.82 0.68
CA PHE A 82 -8.63 0.20 0.06
C PHE A 82 -8.27 -1.13 -0.61
N ASP A 83 -7.14 -1.17 -1.32
CA ASP A 83 -6.61 -2.37 -1.94
C ASP A 83 -6.37 -3.50 -0.92
N TYR A 84 -5.74 -3.19 0.23
CA TYR A 84 -5.61 -4.18 1.30
C TYR A 84 -6.95 -4.66 1.86
N SER A 85 -7.97 -3.78 1.95
CA SER A 85 -9.31 -4.21 2.34
C SER A 85 -9.94 -5.17 1.32
N GLN A 86 -9.68 -4.97 0.02
CA GLN A 86 -10.08 -5.93 -1.02
C GLN A 86 -9.33 -7.25 -0.86
N GLY A 87 -8.05 -7.22 -0.47
CA GLY A 87 -7.30 -8.42 -0.11
C GLY A 87 -7.92 -9.20 1.05
N LEU A 88 -8.39 -8.51 2.11
CA LEU A 88 -9.10 -9.16 3.23
C LEU A 88 -10.42 -9.80 2.79
N ILE A 89 -11.21 -9.09 1.98
CA ILE A 89 -12.47 -9.59 1.43
C ILE A 89 -12.19 -10.82 0.55
N THR A 90 -11.15 -10.75 -0.29
CA THR A 90 -10.73 -11.84 -1.16
C THR A 90 -10.31 -13.05 -0.34
N GLN A 91 -9.52 -12.88 0.72
CA GLN A 91 -9.14 -13.98 1.61
C GLN A 91 -10.36 -14.60 2.33
N ALA A 92 -11.41 -13.84 2.60
CA ALA A 92 -12.63 -14.34 3.23
C ALA A 92 -13.52 -15.14 2.26
N ILE A 93 -13.57 -14.76 0.98
CA ILE A 93 -14.45 -15.38 -0.04
C ILE A 93 -13.72 -16.49 -0.80
N SER A 94 -12.44 -16.26 -1.11
CA SER A 94 -11.58 -17.08 -1.96
C SER A 94 -10.21 -17.27 -1.27
N PRO A 95 -10.15 -18.01 -0.16
CA PRO A 95 -8.94 -18.14 0.65
C PRO A 95 -7.78 -18.74 -0.15
N MET A 96 -6.56 -18.25 0.09
CA MET A 96 -5.36 -18.88 -0.48
C MET A 96 -5.22 -20.35 -0.04
N PRO A 97 -4.65 -21.23 -0.88
CA PRO A 97 -4.26 -22.58 -0.49
C PRO A 97 -3.24 -22.55 0.65
N VAL A 98 -3.37 -23.47 1.61
CA VAL A 98 -2.50 -23.52 2.80
C VAL A 98 -1.05 -23.82 2.44
N GLU A 99 -0.83 -24.52 1.34
CA GLU A 99 0.47 -24.84 0.76
C GLU A 99 1.24 -23.59 0.31
N MET A 100 0.53 -22.52 -0.04
CA MET A 100 1.12 -21.23 -0.39
C MET A 100 1.33 -20.35 0.84
N ALA A 101 0.28 -20.17 1.64
CA ALA A 101 0.34 -19.37 2.86
C ALA A 101 -0.76 -19.78 3.86
N SER A 102 -0.41 -19.77 5.15
CA SER A 102 -1.43 -19.94 6.18
C SER A 102 -2.40 -18.75 6.19
N ALA A 103 -3.67 -19.00 6.51
CA ALA A 103 -4.67 -17.94 6.61
C ALA A 103 -4.24 -16.85 7.61
N ALA A 104 -3.61 -17.22 8.73
CA ALA A 104 -3.11 -16.26 9.71
C ALA A 104 -2.03 -15.37 9.11
N THR A 105 -1.08 -15.93 8.35
CA THR A 105 -0.04 -15.17 7.65
C THR A 105 -0.65 -14.14 6.70
N VAL A 106 -1.63 -14.55 5.89
CA VAL A 106 -2.29 -13.65 4.93
C VAL A 106 -3.03 -12.51 5.64
N HIS A 107 -3.87 -12.82 6.64
CA HIS A 107 -4.63 -11.80 7.37
C HIS A 107 -3.72 -10.83 8.13
N ILE A 108 -2.69 -11.33 8.81
CA ILE A 108 -1.74 -10.49 9.55
C ILE A 108 -0.95 -9.62 8.58
N GLY A 109 -0.43 -10.19 7.49
CA GLY A 109 0.32 -9.45 6.49
C GLY A 109 -0.50 -8.28 5.93
N ILE A 110 -1.69 -8.58 5.40
CA ILE A 110 -2.60 -7.58 4.85
C ILE A 110 -2.99 -6.54 5.92
N GLY A 111 -3.35 -6.98 7.13
CA GLY A 111 -3.75 -6.10 8.22
C GLY A 111 -2.64 -5.14 8.66
N VAL A 112 -1.41 -5.62 8.77
CA VAL A 112 -0.25 -4.79 9.16
C VAL A 112 0.02 -3.72 8.10
N PHE A 113 0.07 -4.08 6.81
CA PHE A 113 0.33 -3.10 5.77
C PHE A 113 -0.84 -2.14 5.53
N MET A 114 -2.08 -2.58 5.74
CA MET A 114 -3.24 -1.69 5.77
C MET A 114 -3.09 -0.65 6.88
N CYS A 115 -2.71 -1.07 8.09
CA CYS A 115 -2.42 -0.16 9.20
C CYS A 115 -1.31 0.83 8.83
N PHE A 116 -0.24 0.40 8.15
CA PHE A 116 0.81 1.32 7.71
C PHE A 116 0.30 2.38 6.74
N GLN A 117 -0.50 1.99 5.74
CA GLN A 117 -1.10 2.93 4.80
C GLN A 117 -2.06 3.92 5.50
N LEU A 118 -2.89 3.44 6.42
CA LEU A 118 -3.82 4.28 7.18
C LEU A 118 -3.08 5.24 8.13
N LEU A 119 -2.00 4.79 8.77
CA LEU A 119 -1.18 5.65 9.62
C LEU A 119 -0.47 6.72 8.79
N ALA A 120 0.15 6.35 7.65
CA ALA A 120 0.77 7.31 6.75
C ALA A 120 -0.26 8.33 6.23
N LEU A 121 -1.45 7.87 5.83
CA LEU A 121 -2.58 8.72 5.45
C LEU A 121 -2.95 9.69 6.57
N GLY A 122 -3.15 9.21 7.80
CA GLY A 122 -3.48 10.05 8.95
C GLY A 122 -2.40 11.09 9.26
N LEU A 123 -1.11 10.73 9.10
CA LEU A 123 0.01 11.65 9.28
C LEU A 123 0.02 12.76 8.23
N LEU A 124 -0.39 12.49 6.98
CA LEU A 124 -0.50 13.51 5.93
C LEU A 124 -1.51 14.62 6.26
N PHE A 125 -2.49 14.34 7.13
CA PHE A 125 -3.46 15.33 7.59
C PHE A 125 -3.02 16.13 8.84
N ARG A 126 -1.82 15.88 9.38
CA ARG A 126 -1.33 16.72 10.48
C ARG A 126 -1.12 18.15 9.99
N ARG A 127 -1.53 19.14 10.81
CA ARG A 127 -1.41 20.57 10.50
C ARG A 127 -0.02 20.98 10.01
N GLY A 128 1.04 20.50 10.67
CA GLY A 128 2.42 20.80 10.29
C GLY A 128 2.91 20.14 9.00
N VAL A 129 2.21 19.12 8.49
CA VAL A 129 2.45 18.52 7.17
C VAL A 129 1.70 19.33 6.12
N ILE A 130 0.42 19.58 6.35
CA ILE A 130 -0.42 20.41 5.46
C ILE A 130 0.22 21.78 5.22
N ALA A 131 0.70 22.46 6.27
CA ALA A 131 1.35 23.77 6.16
C ALA A 131 2.58 23.74 5.23
N GLU A 132 3.39 22.67 5.32
CA GLU A 132 4.59 22.52 4.48
C GLU A 132 4.23 22.30 3.01
N PHE A 133 3.15 21.57 2.71
CA PHE A 133 2.69 21.36 1.33
C PHE A 133 1.86 22.52 0.76
N LYS A 134 1.24 23.35 1.61
CA LYS A 134 0.54 24.57 1.21
C LYS A 134 1.46 25.76 0.95
N GLY A 135 2.74 25.67 1.33
CA GLY A 135 3.73 26.73 1.07
C GLY A 135 3.49 28.01 1.88
N TRP A 136 2.91 27.91 3.08
CA TRP A 136 2.87 29.07 3.99
C TRP A 136 4.27 29.22 4.58
N SER A 137 5.09 30.07 3.95
CA SER A 137 6.29 30.68 4.53
C SER A 137 5.91 31.62 5.67
#